data_AF-A0A2S9G128-F1
#
_entry.id   AF-A0A2S9G128-F1
#
_cell.length_a   1.000
_cell.length_b   1.000
_cell.length_c   1.000
_cell.angle_alpha   90.00
_cell.angle_beta   90.00
_cell.angle_gamma   90.00
#
_symmetry.space_group_name_H-M   'P 1'
#
loop_
_entity.id
_entity.type
_entity.pdbx_description
1 polymer ?
#
loop_
_entity_poly.entity_id
_entity_poly.type
_entity_poly.pdbx_seq_one_letter_code
_entity_poly.pdbx_strand_id
1 'polypeptide(L)'
;VAEATRVLGQWLTEVIRRNPDNFRIFGPDETASNRLQSVFDATDKQWNADFYGPEVDEHMARVGRVVEMLSEHQCQGWLEGYLL
;
A
#
# COMPACT_ATOMS: atom_id res chain seq x y z
N VAL A 1 22.33 -10.32 5.32
CA VAL A 1 21.36 -10.66 4.24
C VAL A 1 20.92 -9.36 3.61
N ALA A 2 20.94 -9.24 2.28
CA ALA A 2 20.45 -8.06 1.57
C ALA A 2 18.98 -8.24 1.18
N GLU A 3 18.15 -7.23 1.40
CA GLU A 3 16.74 -7.21 1.01
C GLU A 3 16.53 -6.10 -0.01
N ALA A 4 16.70 -6.42 -1.29
CA ALA A 4 16.69 -5.43 -2.36
C ALA A 4 15.36 -4.64 -2.41
N THR A 5 14.22 -5.30 -2.16
CA THR A 5 12.91 -4.67 -2.18
C THR A 5 12.70 -3.68 -1.04
N ARG A 6 13.43 -3.78 0.07
CA ARG A 6 13.41 -2.75 1.13
C ARG A 6 13.88 -1.39 0.61
N VAL A 7 14.89 -1.38 -0.26
CA VAL A 7 15.40 -0.15 -0.91
C VAL A 7 14.34 0.42 -1.85
N LEU A 8 13.65 -0.44 -2.61
CA LEU A 8 12.51 -0.02 -3.42
C LEU A 8 11.39 0.59 -2.57
N GLY A 9 11.05 -0.03 -1.43
CA GLY A 9 10.05 0.50 -0.51
C GLY A 9 10.38 1.92 -0.05
N GLN A 10 11.64 2.18 0.34
CA GLN A 10 12.09 3.52 0.76
C GLN A 10 11.97 4.55 -0.38
N TRP A 11 12.30 4.14 -1.60
CA TRP A 11 12.14 5.00 -2.76
C TRP A 11 10.66 5.28 -3.07
N LEU A 12 9.80 4.27 -3.01
CA LEU A 12 8.34 4.40 -3.20
C LEU A 12 7.70 5.31 -2.14
N THR A 13 8.17 5.29 -0.90
CA THR A 13 7.74 6.23 0.15
C THR A 13 7.90 7.68 -0.31
N GLU A 14 9.04 8.02 -0.93
CA GLU A 14 9.29 9.36 -1.47
C GLU A 14 8.46 9.67 -2.71
N VAL A 15 8.20 8.67 -3.56
CA VAL A 15 7.27 8.83 -4.69
C VAL A 15 5.89 9.24 -4.17
N ILE A 16 5.35 8.56 -3.16
CA ILE A 16 4.06 8.89 -2.55
C ILE A 16 4.06 10.33 -2.01
N ARG A 17 5.10 10.73 -1.27
CA ARG A 17 5.19 12.10 -0.70
C ARG A 17 5.16 13.20 -1.77
N ARG A 18 5.77 12.94 -2.94
CA ARG A 18 5.85 13.89 -4.06
C ARG A 18 4.64 13.85 -4.99
N ASN A 19 3.87 12.78 -4.94
CA ASN A 19 2.74 12.48 -5.83
C ASN A 19 1.53 12.08 -4.99
N PRO A 20 1.06 12.98 -4.10
CA PRO A 20 0.17 12.61 -3.01
C PRO A 20 -1.25 12.29 -3.49
N ASP A 21 -1.59 12.49 -4.76
CA ASP A 21 -2.92 12.31 -5.35
C ASP A 21 -2.95 11.40 -6.59
N ASN A 22 -1.83 11.22 -7.29
CA ASN A 22 -1.74 10.52 -8.58
C ASN A 22 -0.77 9.32 -8.59
N PHE A 23 -0.38 8.80 -7.42
CA PHE A 23 0.30 7.51 -7.29
C PHE A 23 -0.38 6.60 -6.25
N ARG A 24 -0.49 5.30 -6.57
CA ARG A 24 -1.06 4.26 -5.70
C ARG A 24 -0.28 2.95 -5.81
N ILE A 25 -0.31 2.17 -4.73
CA ILE A 25 0.22 0.81 -4.64
C ILE A 25 -0.95 -0.15 -4.40
N PHE A 26 -0.96 -1.26 -5.13
CA PHE A 26 -1.90 -2.35 -4.97
C PHE A 26 -1.13 -3.63 -4.63
N GLY A 27 -1.62 -4.42 -3.67
CA GLY A 27 -0.96 -5.66 -3.25
C GLY A 27 -1.97 -6.70 -2.76
N PRO A 28 -1.79 -8.00 -3.08
CA PRO A 28 -2.74 -9.03 -2.68
C PRO A 28 -2.52 -9.49 -1.22
N ASP A 29 -2.56 -8.56 -0.26
CA ASP A 29 -2.17 -8.79 1.15
C ASP A 29 -0.67 -9.13 1.33
N GLU A 30 0.18 -8.50 0.50
CA GLU A 30 1.60 -8.85 0.39
C GLU A 30 2.54 -7.65 0.42
N THR A 31 2.06 -6.42 0.67
CA THR A 31 2.93 -5.23 0.66
C THR A 31 4.07 -5.37 1.68
N ALA A 32 3.74 -5.80 2.90
CA ALA A 32 4.73 -5.99 3.96
C ALA A 32 5.60 -7.25 3.76
N SER A 33 5.02 -8.36 3.27
CA SER A 33 5.78 -9.60 3.00
C SER A 33 6.84 -9.39 1.92
N ASN A 34 6.53 -8.55 0.91
CA ASN A 34 7.44 -8.12 -0.15
C ASN A 34 8.45 -7.04 0.29
N ARG A 35 8.48 -6.67 1.56
CA ARG A 35 9.40 -5.71 2.18
C ARG A 35 9.16 -4.25 1.77
N LEU A 36 7.94 -3.88 1.39
CA LEU A 36 7.58 -2.52 0.98
C LEU A 36 6.92 -1.70 2.12
N GLN A 37 6.87 -2.21 3.35
CA GLN A 37 6.15 -1.60 4.47
C GLN A 37 6.60 -0.18 4.84
N SER A 38 7.79 0.28 4.42
CA SER A 38 8.22 1.67 4.64
C SER A 38 7.32 2.71 3.96
N VAL A 39 6.49 2.31 2.99
CA VAL A 39 5.49 3.20 2.40
C VAL A 39 4.49 3.70 3.43
N PHE A 40 4.30 2.95 4.53
CA PHE A 40 3.42 3.34 5.62
C PHE A 40 3.94 4.55 6.43
N ASP A 41 5.20 4.97 6.22
CA ASP A 41 5.72 6.23 6.77
C ASP A 41 5.19 7.48 6.00
N ALA A 42 4.47 7.27 4.90
CA ALA A 42 3.90 8.34 4.07
C ALA A 42 2.40 8.21 3.83
N THR A 43 1.80 7.06 4.17
CA THR A 43 0.39 6.76 3.92
C THR A 43 -0.09 5.57 4.74
N ASP A 44 -1.36 5.19 4.58
CA ASP A 44 -1.94 3.99 5.16
C ASP A 44 -2.50 3.07 4.06
N LYS A 45 -2.87 1.85 4.44
CA LYS A 45 -3.78 0.99 3.68
C LYS A 45 -5.17 1.61 3.73
N GLN A 46 -5.77 1.80 2.56
CA GLN A 46 -7.13 2.29 2.46
C GLN A 46 -8.12 1.17 2.83
N TRP A 47 -8.84 1.35 3.93
CA TRP A 47 -9.78 0.39 4.47
C TRP A 47 -11.15 1.03 4.73
N ASN A 48 -12.17 0.53 4.02
CA ASN A 48 -13.53 1.05 4.09
C ASN A 48 -14.53 0.13 4.82
N ALA A 49 -14.06 -0.96 5.44
CA ALA A 49 -14.89 -1.83 6.28
C ALA A 49 -14.76 -1.48 7.77
N ASP A 50 -15.21 -2.34 8.68
CA ASP A 50 -15.17 -2.03 10.11
C ASP A 50 -13.73 -1.95 10.64
N PHE A 51 -13.56 -1.13 11.68
CA PHE A 51 -12.36 -1.05 12.50
C PHE A 51 -12.68 -1.69 13.85
N TYR A 52 -11.76 -2.50 14.36
CA TYR A 52 -11.92 -3.25 15.60
C TYR A 52 -11.06 -2.72 16.76
N GLY A 53 -10.00 -1.96 16.47
CA GLY A 53 -9.15 -1.34 17.48
C GLY A 53 -7.69 -1.20 17.02
N PRO A 54 -6.92 -0.28 17.62
CA PRO A 54 -5.52 -0.02 17.24
C PRO A 54 -4.59 -1.23 17.44
N GLU A 55 -5.00 -2.24 18.20
CA GLU A 55 -4.27 -3.49 18.41
C GLU A 55 -4.25 -4.43 17.19
N VAL A 56 -5.19 -4.26 16.25
CA VAL A 56 -5.26 -5.04 15.01
C VAL A 56 -5.26 -4.16 13.76
N ASP A 57 -5.72 -2.91 13.88
CA ASP A 57 -5.88 -2.00 12.75
C ASP A 57 -4.60 -1.21 12.43
N GLU A 58 -3.50 -1.91 12.18
CA GLU A 58 -2.19 -1.30 11.91
C GLU A 58 -2.10 -0.68 10.50
N HIS A 59 -1.69 0.58 10.44
CA HIS A 59 -1.51 1.36 9.21
C HIS A 59 -2.75 1.31 8.30
N MET A 60 -3.94 1.46 8.88
CA MET A 60 -5.21 1.48 8.18
C MET A 60 -5.94 2.79 8.38
N ALA A 61 -6.48 3.34 7.29
CA ALA A 61 -7.27 4.56 7.32
C ALA A 61 -8.36 4.53 6.24
N ARG A 62 -9.37 5.40 6.36
CA ARG A 62 -10.42 5.57 5.33
C ARG A 62 -9.87 6.10 4.00
N VAL A 63 -8.72 6.76 4.04
CA VAL A 63 -8.03 7.29 2.86
C VAL A 63 -6.56 6.90 2.96
N GLY A 64 -6.05 6.25 1.90
CA GLY A 64 -4.68 5.76 1.85
C GLY A 64 -4.22 5.55 0.41
N ARG A 65 -2.90 5.46 0.20
CA ARG A 65 -2.29 5.23 -1.12
C ARG A 65 -1.88 3.78 -1.35
N VAL A 66 -2.01 2.92 -0.35
CA VAL A 66 -1.91 1.46 -0.50
C VAL A 66 -3.33 0.87 -0.47
N VAL A 67 -3.63 -0.08 -1.35
CA VAL A 67 -4.90 -0.84 -1.32
C VAL A 67 -4.56 -2.33 -1.33
N GLU A 68 -5.09 -3.08 -0.38
CA GLU A 68 -4.88 -4.52 -0.30
C GLU A 68 -6.20 -5.30 -0.28
N MET A 69 -6.17 -6.44 -0.97
CA MET A 69 -7.25 -7.42 -1.03
C MET A 69 -6.61 -8.73 -1.44
N LEU A 70 -6.91 -9.85 -0.79
CA LEU A 70 -6.35 -11.18 -1.12
C LEU A 70 -6.90 -11.72 -2.46
N SER A 71 -6.57 -11.02 -3.56
CA SER A 71 -7.00 -11.27 -4.92
C SER A 71 -6.11 -10.50 -5.90
N GLU A 72 -5.34 -11.24 -6.68
CA GLU A 72 -4.49 -10.72 -7.75
C GLU A 72 -5.34 -10.09 -8.87
N HIS A 73 -6.50 -10.69 -9.17
CA HIS A 73 -7.44 -10.16 -10.15
C HIS A 73 -7.92 -8.75 -9.79
N GLN A 74 -8.27 -8.53 -8.51
CA GLN A 74 -8.67 -7.20 -8.04
C GLN A 74 -7.51 -6.21 -8.11
N CYS A 75 -6.32 -6.60 -7.64
CA CYS A 75 -5.16 -5.72 -7.65
C CYS A 75 -4.78 -5.30 -9.07
N GLN A 76 -4.75 -6.26 -10.01
CA GLN A 76 -4.45 -6.00 -11.41
C GLN A 76 -5.53 -5.15 -12.08
N GLY A 77 -6.81 -5.49 -11.89
CA GLY A 77 -7.92 -4.74 -12.48
C GLY A 77 -8.00 -3.29 -11.97
N TRP A 78 -7.75 -3.08 -10.67
CA TRP A 78 -7.66 -1.72 -10.11
C TRP A 78 -6.47 -0.94 -10.65
N LEU A 79 -5.29 -1.58 -10.80
CA LEU A 79 -4.13 -0.93 -11.37
C LEU A 79 -4.37 -0.54 -12.84
N GLU A 80 -4.92 -1.44 -13.65
CA GLU A 80 -5.28 -1.15 -15.06
C GLU A 80 -6.26 0.01 -15.14
N GLY A 81 -7.34 -0.02 -14.35
CA GLY A 81 -8.32 1.07 -14.30
C GLY A 81 -7.77 2.39 -13.73
N TYR A 82 -6.71 2.36 -12.93
CA TYR A 82 -6.05 3.57 -12.41
C TYR A 82 -5.18 4.27 -13.47
N LEU A 83 -4.69 3.53 -14.46
CA LEU A 83 -3.74 4.02 -15.47
C LEU A 83 -4.42 4.51 -16.76
N LEU A 84 -5.67 4.12 -17.02
CA LEU A 84 -6.45 4.46 -18.23
C LEU A 84 -7.35 5.68 -17.99
#